data_AF-A0A561VF63-F1
#
_entry.id   AF-A0A561VF63-F1
#
_cell.length_a   1.000
_cell.length_b   1.000
_cell.length_c   1.000
_cell.angle_alpha   90.00
_cell.angle_beta   90.00
_cell.angle_gamma   90.00
#
_symmetry.space_group_name_H-M   'P 1'
#
loop_
_entity.id
_entity.type
_entity.pdbx_description
1 polymer ?
#
loop_
_entity_poly.entity_id
_entity_poly.type
_entity_poly.pdbx_seq_one_letter_code
_entity_poly.pdbx_strand_id
1 'polypeptide(L)'
;MVTGPVQQPSLVARPRAAHPVDPHPVGLPGEPRPAGLAGDVHAFGRAVAVVTTEPRWREEILLRLRPVRQGFAEHVRVTEGPAGLYRELLTQSPRLEHGVRLLTREHAAIVAALLAVQRIAEQTEVHPDELRHRAGHLLRKLARHRRRGSDLLWEAYQTDLGGET
;
A
#
# COMPACT_ATOMS: atom_id res chain seq x y z
N MET A 1 24.38 68.54 -1.43
CA MET A 1 24.15 67.70 -0.23
C MET A 1 22.89 66.90 -0.45
N VAL A 2 23.03 65.66 -0.93
CA VAL A 2 21.94 64.69 -1.15
C VAL A 2 22.52 63.32 -0.82
N THR A 3 21.97 62.67 0.20
CA THR A 3 21.79 61.20 0.31
C THR A 3 20.90 60.96 1.53
N GLY A 4 19.68 60.48 1.29
CA GLY A 4 18.70 60.11 2.31
C GLY A 4 19.00 58.76 2.97
N PRO A 5 18.18 58.34 3.95
CA PRO A 5 18.45 57.16 4.77
C PRO A 5 18.17 55.84 4.03
N VAL A 6 18.94 54.82 4.40
CA VAL A 6 18.91 53.44 3.91
C VAL A 6 17.63 52.73 4.37
N GLN A 7 16.85 52.23 3.41
CA GLN A 7 15.68 51.38 3.65
C GLN A 7 16.13 49.90 3.75
N GLN A 8 15.88 49.27 4.89
CA GLN A 8 16.06 47.84 5.08
C GLN A 8 14.90 47.07 4.41
N PRO A 9 15.15 45.93 3.74
CA PRO A 9 14.08 45.11 3.20
C PRO A 9 13.40 44.30 4.31
N SER A 10 12.12 44.57 4.53
CA SER A 10 11.22 43.78 5.37
C SER A 10 11.13 42.34 4.84
N LEU A 11 11.56 41.37 5.66
CA LEU A 11 11.33 39.96 5.41
C LEU A 11 9.84 39.66 5.53
N VAL A 12 9.19 39.42 4.39
CA VAL A 12 7.84 38.87 4.33
C VAL A 12 7.89 37.44 4.86
N ALA A 13 7.42 37.25 6.09
CA ALA A 13 7.22 35.94 6.67
C ALA A 13 6.19 35.17 5.83
N ARG A 14 6.66 34.13 5.12
CA ARG A 14 5.76 33.19 4.43
C ARG A 14 5.03 32.34 5.48
N PRO A 15 3.70 32.21 5.43
CA PRO A 15 3.01 31.30 6.32
C PRO A 15 3.39 29.86 5.96
N ARG A 16 3.87 29.13 6.97
CA ARG A 16 4.15 27.70 6.89
C ARG A 16 2.81 27.00 6.66
N ALA A 17 2.67 26.31 5.51
CA ALA A 17 1.49 25.51 5.24
C ALA A 17 1.36 24.46 6.37
N ALA A 18 0.26 24.52 7.11
CA ALA A 18 -0.09 23.50 8.09
C ALA A 18 -0.26 22.17 7.35
N HIS A 19 0.53 21.16 7.73
CA HIS A 19 0.24 19.79 7.37
C HIS A 19 -1.16 19.43 7.91
N PRO A 20 -2.03 18.78 7.13
CA PRO A 20 -3.22 18.18 7.69
C PRO A 20 -2.77 17.09 8.67
N VAL A 21 -3.07 17.29 9.95
CA VAL A 21 -3.01 16.22 10.93
C VAL A 21 -4.08 15.21 10.55
N ASP A 22 -3.68 14.02 10.13
CA ASP A 22 -4.60 12.90 9.94
C ASP A 22 -5.40 12.68 11.24
N PRO A 23 -6.74 12.65 11.21
CA PRO A 23 -7.52 12.21 12.35
C PRO A 23 -7.46 10.68 12.39
N HIS A 24 -6.35 10.13 12.89
CA HIS A 24 -6.36 8.75 13.34
C HIS A 24 -7.30 8.67 14.55
N PRO A 25 -8.32 7.80 14.56
CA PRO A 25 -9.05 7.53 15.78
C PRO A 25 -8.05 6.91 16.76
N VAL A 26 -7.77 7.62 17.85
CA VAL A 26 -7.05 7.06 19.00
C VAL A 26 -7.95 5.96 19.56
N GLY A 27 -7.74 4.73 19.10
CA GLY A 27 -8.42 3.56 19.62
C GLY A 27 -8.22 3.46 21.13
N LEU A 28 -9.25 3.01 21.84
CA LEU A 28 -9.23 2.88 23.29
C LEU A 28 -8.08 1.94 23.72
N PRO A 29 -7.44 2.18 24.89
CA PRO A 29 -6.41 1.28 25.40
C PRO A 29 -6.95 -0.14 25.56
N GLY A 30 -6.45 -1.08 24.76
CA GLY A 30 -6.85 -2.50 24.82
C GLY A 30 -7.52 -3.04 23.55
N GLU A 31 -7.93 -2.19 22.60
CA GLU A 31 -8.33 -2.69 21.28
C GLU A 31 -7.10 -3.16 20.50
N PRO A 32 -7.10 -4.39 19.95
CA PRO A 32 -6.01 -4.83 19.10
C PRO A 32 -5.91 -3.87 17.91
N ARG A 33 -4.80 -3.12 17.86
CA ARG A 33 -4.52 -2.22 16.73
C ARG A 33 -4.64 -3.05 15.45
N PRO A 34 -5.39 -2.57 14.43
CA PRO A 34 -5.44 -3.25 13.14
C PRO A 34 -3.99 -3.45 12.67
N ALA A 35 -3.63 -4.68 12.33
CA ALA A 35 -2.24 -5.07 12.08
C ALA A 35 -1.65 -4.45 10.79
N GLY A 36 -2.45 -3.62 10.11
CA GLY A 36 -2.19 -3.10 8.79
C GLY A 36 -2.20 -4.21 7.75
N LEU A 37 -2.17 -3.82 6.47
CA LEU A 37 -2.18 -4.76 5.35
C LEU A 37 -1.08 -5.83 5.47
N ALA A 38 0.12 -5.48 5.96
CA ALA A 38 1.19 -6.45 6.15
C ALA A 38 0.85 -7.53 7.19
N GLY A 39 0.24 -7.14 8.31
CA GLY A 39 -0.20 -8.07 9.34
C GLY A 39 -1.35 -8.97 8.86
N ASP A 40 -2.28 -8.41 8.10
CA ASP A 40 -3.38 -9.17 7.51
C ASP A 40 -2.88 -10.20 6.49
N VAL A 41 -1.92 -9.82 5.64
CA VAL A 41 -1.27 -10.74 4.69
C VAL A 41 -0.52 -11.85 5.41
N HIS A 42 0.14 -11.54 6.53
CA HIS A 42 0.81 -12.54 7.35
C HIS A 42 -0.19 -13.52 8.00
N ALA A 43 -1.30 -13.01 8.53
CA ALA A 43 -2.38 -13.84 9.09
C ALA A 43 -3.02 -14.75 8.03
N PHE A 44 -3.27 -14.22 6.83
CA PHE A 44 -3.73 -14.98 5.68
C PHE A 44 -2.73 -16.08 5.27
N GLY A 45 -1.44 -15.74 5.21
CA GLY A 45 -0.38 -16.71 4.92
C GLY A 45 -0.34 -17.88 5.90
N ARG A 46 -0.53 -17.62 7.21
CA ARG A 46 -0.62 -18.69 8.21
C ARG A 46 -1.82 -19.60 7.99
N ALA A 47 -2.99 -19.04 7.67
CA ALA A 47 -4.17 -19.84 7.36
C ALA A 47 -3.97 -20.74 6.12
N VAL A 48 -3.31 -20.23 5.07
CA VAL A 48 -3.00 -21.00 3.85
C VAL A 48 -2.04 -22.17 4.13
N ALA A 49 -1.10 -21.99 5.07
CA ALA A 49 -0.09 -22.98 5.42
C ALA A 49 -0.62 -24.16 6.25
N VAL A 50 -1.87 -24.09 6.75
CA VAL A 50 -2.46 -25.19 7.51
C VAL A 50 -2.67 -26.42 6.62
N VAL A 51 -2.16 -27.57 7.08
CA VAL A 51 -2.44 -28.89 6.50
C VAL A 51 -3.84 -29.29 6.95
N THR A 52 -4.76 -29.56 6.01
CA THR A 52 -6.18 -29.73 6.34
C THR A 52 -6.90 -30.70 5.41
N THR A 53 -7.88 -31.39 5.97
CA THR A 53 -8.93 -32.19 5.30
C THR A 53 -10.34 -31.65 5.56
N GLU A 54 -10.50 -30.53 6.30
CA GLU A 54 -11.78 -30.14 6.91
C GLU A 54 -12.42 -28.89 6.27
N PRO A 55 -13.77 -28.82 6.21
CA PRO A 55 -14.52 -27.66 5.66
C PRO A 55 -14.20 -26.32 6.34
N ARG A 56 -13.91 -26.33 7.64
CA ARG A 56 -13.57 -25.14 8.45
C ARG A 56 -12.35 -24.37 7.93
N TRP A 57 -11.46 -25.03 7.18
CA TRP A 57 -10.30 -24.36 6.61
C TRP A 57 -10.68 -23.32 5.56
N ARG A 58 -11.71 -23.56 4.73
CA ARG A 58 -12.16 -22.56 3.74
C ARG A 58 -12.75 -21.33 4.42
N GLU A 59 -13.52 -21.54 5.49
CA GLU A 59 -14.08 -20.47 6.30
C GLU A 59 -12.97 -19.61 6.90
N GLU A 60 -11.90 -20.22 7.41
CA GLU A 60 -10.73 -19.51 7.92
C GLU A 60 -10.01 -18.72 6.80
N ILE A 61 -9.85 -19.31 5.61
CA ILE A 61 -9.29 -18.62 4.45
C ILE A 61 -10.13 -17.39 4.09
N LEU A 62 -11.46 -17.51 4.02
CA LEU A 62 -12.37 -16.40 3.75
C LEU A 62 -12.30 -15.33 4.83
N LEU A 63 -12.29 -15.74 6.11
CA LEU A 63 -12.17 -14.86 7.27
C LEU A 63 -10.90 -14.01 7.18
N ARG A 64 -9.75 -14.62 6.85
CA ARG A 64 -8.46 -13.91 6.74
C ARG A 64 -8.29 -13.14 5.43
N LEU A 65 -8.97 -13.54 4.36
CA LEU A 65 -8.90 -12.83 3.07
C LEU A 65 -9.62 -11.48 3.11
N ARG A 66 -10.70 -11.35 3.90
CA ARG A 66 -11.48 -10.10 4.02
C ARG A 66 -10.63 -8.87 4.37
N PRO A 67 -9.86 -8.85 5.47
CA PRO A 67 -9.05 -7.69 5.81
C PRO A 67 -7.94 -7.42 4.79
N VAL A 68 -7.35 -8.45 4.15
CA VAL A 68 -6.40 -8.27 3.04
C VAL A 68 -7.05 -7.54 1.87
N ARG A 69 -8.29 -7.89 1.50
CA ARG A 69 -9.02 -7.21 0.43
C ARG A 69 -9.30 -5.74 0.76
N GLN A 70 -9.75 -5.46 1.98
CA GLN A 70 -10.03 -4.11 2.44
C GLN A 70 -8.77 -3.26 2.48
N GLY A 71 -7.70 -3.76 3.12
CA GLY A 71 -6.43 -3.07 3.20
C GLY A 71 -5.77 -2.87 1.83
N PHE A 72 -5.90 -3.82 0.91
CA PHE A 72 -5.36 -3.66 -0.45
C PHE A 72 -6.17 -2.65 -1.29
N ALA A 73 -7.49 -2.63 -1.16
CA ALA A 73 -8.31 -1.61 -1.83
C ALA A 73 -7.96 -0.20 -1.33
N GLU A 74 -7.76 -0.06 -0.01
CA GLU A 74 -7.30 1.19 0.59
C GLU A 74 -5.90 1.59 0.11
N HIS A 75 -4.97 0.64 0.06
CA HIS A 75 -3.63 0.86 -0.52
C HIS A 75 -3.68 1.38 -1.96
N VAL A 76 -4.52 0.79 -2.81
CA VAL A 76 -4.72 1.27 -4.19
C VAL A 76 -5.32 2.68 -4.19
N ARG A 77 -6.33 2.95 -3.36
CA ARG A 77 -6.95 4.27 -3.26
C ARG A 77 -5.94 5.35 -2.83
N VAL A 78 -5.10 5.06 -1.85
CA VAL A 78 -4.09 6.00 -1.32
C VAL A 78 -2.95 6.22 -2.32
N THR A 79 -2.58 5.21 -3.10
CA THR A 79 -1.47 5.34 -4.07
C THR A 79 -1.93 5.94 -5.40
N GLU A 80 -3.09 5.56 -5.92
CA GLU A 80 -3.57 5.88 -7.28
C GLU A 80 -4.77 6.82 -7.34
N GLY A 81 -5.41 7.13 -6.21
CA GLY A 81 -6.57 8.00 -6.19
C GLY A 81 -6.28 9.40 -6.76
N PRO A 82 -7.31 10.26 -6.91
CA PRO A 82 -7.12 11.61 -7.45
C PRO A 82 -6.10 12.45 -6.67
N ALA A 83 -6.01 12.23 -5.35
CA ALA A 83 -5.00 12.79 -4.46
C ALA A 83 -3.94 11.77 -4.03
N GLY A 84 -3.72 10.73 -4.84
CA GLY A 84 -2.87 9.61 -4.51
C GLY A 84 -1.37 9.90 -4.65
N LEU A 85 -0.57 9.15 -3.88
CA LEU A 85 0.87 9.34 -3.75
C LEU A 85 1.62 9.27 -5.09
N TYR A 86 1.19 8.44 -6.04
CA TYR A 86 1.89 8.33 -7.32
C TYR A 86 1.81 9.61 -8.16
N ARG A 87 0.74 10.39 -8.05
CA ARG A 87 0.63 11.67 -8.76
C ARG A 87 1.65 12.68 -8.24
N GLU A 88 1.79 12.76 -6.91
CA GLU A 88 2.78 13.61 -6.27
C GLU A 88 4.20 13.15 -6.60
N LEU A 89 4.47 11.85 -6.46
CA LEU A 89 5.76 11.25 -6.79
C LEU A 89 6.19 11.54 -8.23
N LEU A 90 5.28 11.45 -9.21
CA LEU A 90 5.60 11.74 -10.61
C LEU A 90 5.77 13.23 -10.89
N THR A 91 5.17 14.10 -10.07
CA THR A 91 5.42 15.55 -10.15
C THR A 91 6.86 15.87 -9.70
N GLN A 92 7.34 15.19 -8.66
CA GLN A 92 8.67 15.39 -8.09
C GLN A 92 9.78 14.60 -8.80
N SER A 93 9.44 13.43 -9.35
CA SER A 93 10.40 12.49 -9.95
C SER A 93 9.81 11.83 -11.22
N PRO A 94 9.67 12.57 -12.34
CA PRO A 94 9.07 12.06 -13.58
C PRO A 94 9.73 10.79 -14.13
N ARG A 95 11.04 10.59 -13.89
CA ARG A 95 11.78 9.38 -14.30
C ARG A 95 11.21 8.07 -13.74
N LEU A 96 10.43 8.13 -12.66
CA LEU A 96 9.81 6.97 -12.02
C LEU A 96 8.52 6.50 -12.70
N GLU A 97 8.08 7.16 -13.78
CA GLU A 97 6.84 6.85 -14.51
C GLU A 97 6.75 5.38 -14.91
N HIS A 98 7.85 4.77 -15.36
CA HIS A 98 7.83 3.35 -15.71
C HIS A 98 7.57 2.46 -14.50
N GLY A 99 8.20 2.75 -13.36
CA GLY A 99 8.00 2.02 -12.12
C GLY A 99 6.58 2.15 -11.59
N VAL A 100 6.02 3.37 -11.58
CA VAL A 100 4.62 3.62 -11.20
C VAL A 100 3.66 2.84 -12.10
N ARG A 101 3.80 2.91 -13.43
CA ARG A 101 2.94 2.14 -14.36
C ARG A 101 3.03 0.63 -14.13
N LEU A 102 4.21 0.11 -13.78
CA LEU A 102 4.37 -1.30 -13.43
C LEU A 102 3.59 -1.65 -12.17
N LEU A 103 3.73 -0.88 -11.09
CA LEU A 103 3.02 -1.10 -9.84
C LEU A 103 1.49 -1.01 -10.01
N THR A 104 1.00 -0.10 -10.85
CA THR A 104 -0.44 -0.02 -11.16
C THR A 104 -0.97 -1.26 -11.87
N ARG A 105 -0.21 -1.81 -12.83
CA ARG A 105 -0.58 -3.10 -13.46
C ARG A 105 -0.56 -4.25 -12.45
N GLU A 106 0.38 -4.22 -11.50
CA GLU A 106 0.41 -5.20 -10.42
C GLU A 106 -0.78 -5.08 -9.48
N HIS A 107 -1.24 -3.86 -9.15
CA HIS A 107 -2.45 -3.64 -8.37
C HIS A 107 -3.65 -4.31 -9.02
N ALA A 108 -3.90 -4.07 -10.31
CA ALA A 108 -4.98 -4.72 -11.05
C ALA A 108 -4.85 -6.25 -11.02
N ALA A 109 -3.63 -6.78 -11.20
CA ALA A 109 -3.37 -8.22 -11.15
C ALA A 109 -3.58 -8.83 -9.75
N ILE A 110 -3.31 -8.08 -8.68
CA ILE A 110 -3.55 -8.51 -7.30
C ILE A 110 -5.04 -8.48 -6.98
N VAL A 111 -5.76 -7.43 -7.40
CA VAL A 111 -7.24 -7.37 -7.27
C VAL A 111 -7.88 -8.58 -7.95
N ALA A 112 -7.47 -8.90 -9.17
CA ALA A 112 -7.96 -10.09 -9.87
C ALA A 112 -7.62 -11.39 -9.12
N ALA A 113 -6.43 -11.51 -8.53
CA ALA A 113 -6.04 -12.68 -7.74
C ALA A 113 -6.83 -12.80 -6.43
N LEU A 114 -7.11 -11.69 -5.74
CA LEU A 114 -7.96 -11.64 -4.54
C LEU A 114 -9.37 -12.15 -4.85
N LEU A 115 -9.97 -11.67 -5.95
CA LEU A 115 -11.28 -12.12 -6.40
C LEU A 115 -11.28 -13.61 -6.82
N ALA A 116 -10.20 -14.09 -7.44
CA ALA A 116 -10.07 -15.49 -7.81
C ALA A 116 -10.00 -16.41 -6.57
N VAL A 117 -9.24 -16.04 -5.54
CA VAL A 117 -9.17 -16.79 -4.29
C VAL A 117 -10.52 -16.81 -3.59
N GLN A 118 -11.20 -15.66 -3.49
CA GLN A 118 -12.52 -15.59 -2.87
C GLN A 118 -13.51 -16.53 -3.56
N ARG A 119 -13.64 -16.45 -4.89
CA ARG A 119 -14.58 -17.29 -5.64
C ARG A 119 -14.32 -18.78 -5.46
N ILE A 120 -13.04 -19.20 -5.43
CA ILE A 120 -12.69 -20.61 -5.23
C ILE A 120 -12.94 -21.05 -3.79
N ALA A 121 -12.72 -20.17 -2.81
CA ALA A 121 -12.98 -20.49 -1.41
C ALA A 121 -14.48 -20.62 -1.09
N GLU A 122 -15.34 -19.89 -1.82
CA GLU A 122 -16.81 -19.99 -1.74
C GLU A 122 -17.36 -21.28 -2.39
N GLN A 123 -16.56 -21.98 -3.20
CA GLN A 123 -16.95 -23.24 -3.85
C GLN A 123 -16.51 -24.45 -3.01
N THR A 124 -17.47 -25.18 -2.45
CA THR A 124 -17.22 -26.38 -1.62
C THR A 124 -16.67 -27.56 -2.41
N GLU A 125 -17.04 -27.67 -3.69
CA GLU A 125 -16.68 -28.78 -4.58
C GLU A 125 -15.22 -28.72 -5.10
N VAL A 126 -14.56 -27.56 -5.04
CA VAL A 126 -13.20 -27.41 -5.58
C VAL A 126 -12.19 -28.09 -4.67
N HIS A 127 -11.25 -28.88 -5.20
CA HIS A 127 -10.22 -29.53 -4.39
C HIS A 127 -9.41 -28.53 -3.52
N PRO A 128 -9.12 -28.82 -2.23
CA PRO A 128 -8.37 -27.93 -1.35
C PRO A 128 -7.02 -27.45 -1.92
N ASP A 129 -6.34 -28.28 -2.71
CA ASP A 129 -5.06 -27.92 -3.32
C ASP A 129 -5.16 -26.81 -4.38
N GLU A 130 -6.28 -26.71 -5.10
CA GLU A 130 -6.50 -25.62 -6.06
C GLU A 130 -6.65 -24.29 -5.30
N LEU A 131 -7.40 -24.29 -4.19
CA LEU A 131 -7.51 -23.12 -3.31
C LEU A 131 -6.14 -22.72 -2.76
N ARG A 132 -5.36 -23.70 -2.27
CA ARG A 132 -4.00 -23.48 -1.76
C ARG A 132 -3.08 -22.93 -2.83
N HIS A 133 -3.13 -23.46 -4.05
CA HIS A 133 -2.33 -22.99 -5.17
C HIS A 133 -2.61 -21.52 -5.50
N ARG A 134 -3.88 -21.15 -5.57
CA ARG A 134 -4.34 -19.80 -5.89
C ARG A 134 -4.00 -18.80 -4.79
N ALA A 135 -4.20 -19.20 -3.53
CA ALA A 135 -3.82 -18.40 -2.37
C ALA A 135 -2.30 -18.20 -2.29
N GLY A 136 -1.51 -19.25 -2.54
CA GLY A 136 -0.05 -19.17 -2.64
C GLY A 136 0.42 -18.25 -3.76
N HIS A 137 -0.25 -18.28 -4.92
CA HIS A 137 0.03 -17.36 -6.02
C HIS A 137 -0.27 -15.90 -5.65
N LEU A 138 -1.38 -15.62 -4.98
CA LEU A 138 -1.71 -14.30 -4.43
C LEU A 138 -0.61 -13.81 -3.46
N LEU A 139 -0.20 -14.64 -2.50
CA LEU A 139 0.87 -14.30 -1.54
C LEU A 139 2.18 -13.94 -2.24
N ARG A 140 2.56 -14.68 -3.28
CA ARG A 140 3.75 -14.35 -4.10
C ARG A 140 3.63 -13.02 -4.82
N LYS A 141 2.44 -12.68 -5.35
CA LYS A 141 2.20 -11.37 -5.98
C LYS A 141 2.32 -10.24 -4.97
N LEU A 142 1.66 -10.35 -3.82
CA LEU A 142 1.75 -9.35 -2.74
C LEU A 142 3.19 -9.14 -2.27
N ALA A 143 3.95 -10.22 -2.07
CA ALA A 143 5.35 -10.13 -1.66
C ALA A 143 6.25 -9.47 -2.73
N ARG A 144 6.05 -9.79 -4.01
CA ARG A 144 6.78 -9.17 -5.13
C ARG A 144 6.45 -7.67 -5.25
N HIS A 145 5.18 -7.34 -5.17
CA HIS A 145 4.69 -5.98 -5.23
C HIS A 145 5.26 -5.12 -4.10
N ARG A 146 5.23 -5.62 -2.86
CA ARG A 146 5.81 -4.91 -1.71
C ARG A 146 7.29 -4.58 -1.90
N ARG A 147 8.07 -5.55 -2.39
CA ARG A 147 9.51 -5.31 -2.64
C ARG A 147 9.71 -4.23 -3.70
N ARG A 148 9.03 -4.32 -4.83
CA ARG A 148 9.13 -3.31 -5.90
C ARG A 148 8.64 -1.93 -5.47
N GLY A 149 7.61 -1.87 -4.63
CA GLY A 149 7.17 -0.63 -4.01
C GLY A 149 8.26 -0.01 -3.12
N SER A 150 8.97 -0.81 -2.32
CA SER A 150 10.12 -0.36 -1.54
C SER A 150 11.28 0.10 -2.42
N ASP A 151 11.56 -0.62 -3.52
CA ASP A 151 12.61 -0.25 -4.48
C ASP A 151 12.29 1.11 -5.13
N LEU A 152 11.04 1.34 -5.53
CA LEU A 152 10.59 2.62 -6.10
C LEU A 152 10.77 3.79 -5.11
N LEU A 153 10.40 3.60 -3.84
CA LEU A 153 10.57 4.64 -2.82
C LEU A 153 12.05 4.92 -2.56
N TRP A 154 12.88 3.88 -2.53
CA TRP A 154 14.32 4.04 -2.40
C TRP A 154 14.92 4.83 -3.56
N GLU A 155 14.54 4.51 -4.79
CA GLU A 155 14.95 5.25 -5.98
C GLU A 155 14.56 6.73 -5.89
N ALA A 156 13.39 7.05 -5.33
CA ALA A 156 12.95 8.43 -5.13
C ALA A 156 13.86 9.19 -4.16
N TYR A 157 14.19 8.60 -3.01
CA TYR A 157 15.02 9.24 -1.98
C TYR A 157 16.50 9.36 -2.36
N GLN A 158 17.07 8.39 -3.06
CA GLN A 158 18.50 8.42 -3.43
C GLN A 158 18.87 9.61 -4.30
N THR A 159 17.96 10.07 -5.15
CA THR A 159 18.23 11.19 -6.06
C THR A 159 18.05 12.56 -5.39
N ASP A 160 17.22 12.64 -4.35
CA ASP A 160 17.05 13.88 -3.57
C ASP A 160 18.35 14.25 -2.82
N LEU A 161 19.15 13.25 -2.43
CA LEU A 161 20.42 13.44 -1.74
C LEU A 161 21.62 13.71 -2.69
N GLY A 162 21.43 13.58 -4.00
CA GLY A 162 22.52 13.67 -5.01
C GLY A 162 22.57 14.97 -5.80
N GLY A 163 21.69 15.95 -5.50
CA GLY A 163 21.50 17.18 -6.27
C GLY A 163 22.33 18.40 -5.81
N GLU A 164 23.15 18.26 -4.77
CA GLU A 164 24.02 19.34 -4.27
C GLU A 164 25.47 19.14 -4.76
N THR A 165 25.77 19.55 -6.00
CA THR A 165 27.15 19.76 -6.47
C THR A 165 27.24 20.92 -7.45
#